data_AF-A0A318J988-F1
#
_entry.id   AF-A0A318J988-F1
#
_cell.length_a   1.000
_cell.length_b   1.000
_cell.length_c   1.000
_cell.angle_alpha   90.00
_cell.angle_beta   90.00
_cell.angle_gamma   90.00
#
_symmetry.space_group_name_H-M   'P 1'
#
loop_
_entity.id
_entity.type
_entity.pdbx_description
1 polymer ?
#
loop_
_entity_poly.entity_id
_entity_poly.type
_entity_poly.pdbx_seq_one_letter_code
_entity_poly.pdbx_strand_id
1 'polypeptide(L)'
;MALERPDSPCIARCTTAVGDNVCRGCGRSFAEISNWCFMDESAREQVWQQLPQRQALLDIAERLGVLLDLQLLDGEEWGTLSLNGRPLFIRMQSATVQLRLPDGRSLPLDVQQGVDGVAAQLRQYVALINQ
;
A
#
# COMPACT_ATOMS: atom_id res chain seq x y z
N MET A 1 -28.15 17.58 -0.64
CA MET A 1 -27.79 16.49 -1.57
C MET A 1 -26.77 15.63 -0.85
N ALA A 2 -27.13 14.40 -0.49
CA ALA A 2 -26.15 13.46 0.04
C ALA A 2 -25.18 13.14 -1.10
N LEU A 3 -23.88 13.28 -0.89
CA LEU A 3 -22.91 12.71 -1.82
C LEU A 3 -23.02 11.18 -1.67
N GLU A 4 -23.76 10.55 -2.58
CA GLU A 4 -23.77 9.10 -2.70
C GLU A 4 -22.36 8.64 -3.06
N ARG A 5 -21.86 7.61 -2.37
CA ARG A 5 -20.55 7.02 -2.65
C ARG A 5 -20.56 6.54 -4.11
N PRO A 6 -19.59 6.92 -4.95
CA PRO A 6 -19.58 6.53 -6.35
C PRO A 6 -19.50 5.00 -6.50
N ASP A 7 -20.08 4.45 -7.57
CA ASP A 7 -20.06 3.02 -7.88
C ASP A 7 -18.66 2.42 -8.06
N SER A 8 -17.67 3.27 -8.32
CA SER A 8 -16.27 2.88 -8.47
C SER A 8 -15.35 3.90 -7.85
N PRO A 9 -14.27 3.47 -7.19
CA PRO A 9 -13.21 4.35 -6.66
C PRO A 9 -12.27 4.90 -7.76
N CYS A 10 -12.54 4.62 -9.03
CA CYS A 10 -11.69 5.06 -10.13
C CYS A 10 -11.77 6.59 -10.33
N ILE A 11 -10.61 7.25 -10.38
CA ILE A 11 -10.47 8.68 -10.67
C ILE A 11 -10.06 8.97 -12.13
N ALA A 12 -10.27 8.01 -13.03
CA ALA A 12 -9.86 8.07 -14.44
C ALA A 12 -8.35 8.28 -14.69
N ARG A 13 -7.50 8.02 -13.68
CA ARG A 13 -6.04 8.01 -13.79
C ARG A 13 -5.51 6.63 -13.47
N CYS A 14 -5.19 5.85 -14.50
CA CYS A 14 -4.67 4.51 -14.35
C CYS A 14 -3.15 4.49 -14.56
N THR A 15 -2.41 3.99 -13.57
CA THR A 15 -0.96 3.83 -13.67
C THR A 15 -0.52 2.37 -13.80
N THR A 16 -1.43 1.42 -13.62
CA THR A 16 -1.10 0.00 -13.84
C THR A 16 -0.86 -0.31 -15.31
N ALA A 17 -1.48 0.45 -16.22
CA ALA A 17 -1.22 0.36 -17.65
C ALA A 17 0.21 0.76 -18.05
N VAL A 18 0.92 1.53 -17.21
CA VAL A 18 2.31 1.94 -17.45
C VAL A 18 3.33 1.14 -16.64
N GLY A 19 2.88 0.10 -15.92
CA GLY A 19 3.76 -0.86 -15.25
C GLY A 19 3.72 -0.87 -13.71
N ASP A 20 2.88 -0.05 -13.07
CA ASP A 20 2.65 -0.18 -11.62
C ASP A 20 1.80 -1.43 -11.31
N ASN A 21 2.10 -2.16 -10.24
CA ASN A 21 1.26 -3.30 -9.82
C ASN A 21 -0.05 -2.84 -9.16
N VAL A 22 0.01 -1.70 -8.47
CA VAL A 22 -1.11 -1.03 -7.80
C VAL A 22 -1.29 0.36 -8.40
N CYS A 23 -2.53 0.71 -8.74
CA CYS A 23 -2.84 1.99 -9.34
C CYS A 23 -2.62 3.13 -8.34
N ARG A 24 -1.72 4.07 -8.65
CA ARG A 24 -1.48 5.28 -7.84
C ARG A 24 -2.67 6.25 -7.82
N GLY A 25 -3.64 6.08 -8.73
CA GLY A 25 -4.85 6.90 -8.78
C GLY A 25 -5.92 6.43 -7.80
N CYS A 26 -6.29 5.15 -7.86
CA CYS A 26 -7.43 4.60 -7.12
C CYS A 26 -7.05 3.58 -6.04
N GLY A 27 -5.78 3.23 -5.87
CA GLY A 27 -5.31 2.29 -4.84
C GLY A 27 -5.60 0.81 -5.14
N ARG A 28 -6.10 0.48 -6.33
CA ARG A 28 -6.50 -0.89 -6.70
C ARG A 28 -5.41 -1.61 -7.48
N SER A 29 -5.32 -2.92 -7.27
CA SER A 29 -4.51 -3.81 -8.10
C SER A 29 -5.10 -3.92 -9.50
N PHE A 30 -4.26 -4.29 -10.48
CA PHE A 30 -4.73 -4.54 -11.84
C PHE A 30 -5.85 -5.59 -11.88
N ALA A 31 -5.72 -6.68 -11.12
CA ALA A 31 -6.72 -7.74 -11.07
C ALA A 31 -8.09 -7.24 -10.60
N GLU A 32 -8.13 -6.38 -9.58
CA GLU A 32 -9.38 -5.79 -9.11
C GLU A 32 -9.96 -4.84 -10.16
N ILE A 33 -9.14 -4.01 -10.81
CA ILE A 33 -9.59 -3.08 -11.85
C ILE A 33 -10.25 -3.85 -13.00
N SER A 34 -9.60 -4.90 -13.50
CA SER A 34 -10.11 -5.72 -14.61
C SER A 34 -11.37 -6.51 -14.25
N ASN A 35 -11.49 -6.95 -12.99
CA ASN A 35 -12.61 -7.78 -12.57
C ASN A 35 -13.77 -7.02 -11.92
N TRP A 36 -13.67 -5.69 -11.73
CA TRP A 36 -14.64 -4.92 -10.94
C TRP A 36 -16.11 -5.16 -11.31
N CYS A 37 -16.42 -5.18 -12.62
CA CYS A 37 -17.78 -5.36 -13.12
C CYS A 37 -18.36 -6.75 -12.84
N PHE A 38 -17.50 -7.73 -12.53
CA PHE A 38 -17.87 -9.10 -12.22
C PHE A 38 -17.80 -9.42 -10.71
N MET A 39 -17.42 -8.44 -9.88
CA MET A 39 -17.34 -8.61 -8.43
C MET A 39 -18.71 -8.40 -7.77
N ASP A 40 -19.07 -9.29 -6.86
CA ASP A 40 -20.23 -9.13 -6.00
C ASP A 40 -20.08 -7.91 -5.07
N GLU A 41 -21.19 -7.42 -4.54
CA GLU A 41 -21.21 -6.25 -3.65
C GLU A 41 -20.31 -6.43 -2.41
N SER A 42 -20.29 -7.63 -1.82
CA SER A 42 -19.40 -7.93 -0.69
C SER A 42 -17.92 -7.79 -1.07
N ALA A 43 -17.53 -8.28 -2.25
CA ALA A 43 -16.15 -8.18 -2.72
C ALA A 43 -15.80 -6.72 -3.06
N ARG A 44 -16.73 -5.96 -3.62
CA ARG A 44 -16.55 -4.52 -3.88
C ARG A 44 -16.39 -3.73 -2.58
N GLU A 45 -17.19 -4.04 -1.56
CA GLU A 45 -17.08 -3.39 -0.24
C GLU A 45 -15.76 -3.73 0.46
N GLN A 46 -15.27 -4.97 0.35
CA GLN A 46 -13.94 -5.33 0.85
C GLN A 46 -12.85 -4.48 0.21
N VAL A 47 -12.86 -4.32 -1.12
CA VAL A 47 -11.91 -3.43 -1.82
C VAL A 47 -12.01 -2.02 -1.25
N TRP A 48 -13.22 -1.47 -1.13
CA TRP A 48 -13.45 -0.13 -0.57
C TRP A 48 -12.84 0.05 0.83
N GLN A 49 -12.95 -0.95 1.69
CA GLN A 49 -12.37 -0.93 3.04
C GLN A 49 -10.83 -0.94 3.03
N GLN A 50 -10.21 -1.59 2.05
CA GLN A 50 -8.74 -1.63 1.94
C GLN A 50 -8.14 -0.36 1.31
N LEU A 51 -8.90 0.39 0.49
CA LEU A 51 -8.35 1.54 -0.26
C LEU A 51 -7.67 2.60 0.60
N PRO A 52 -8.24 3.07 1.73
CA PRO A 52 -7.57 4.08 2.55
C PRO A 52 -6.20 3.60 3.04
N GLN A 53 -6.11 2.31 3.39
CA GLN A 53 -4.88 1.68 3.82
C GLN A 53 -3.86 1.64 2.68
N ARG A 54 -4.26 1.15 1.50
CA ARG A 54 -3.41 1.06 0.31
C ARG A 54 -2.93 2.43 -0.16
N GLN A 55 -3.78 3.46 -0.06
CA GLN A 55 -3.42 4.83 -0.44
C GLN A 55 -2.26 5.34 0.41
N ALA A 56 -2.32 5.17 1.74
CA ALA A 56 -1.22 5.54 2.62
C ALA A 56 0.10 4.80 2.28
N LEU A 57 0.02 3.52 1.89
CA LEU A 57 1.19 2.75 1.47
C LEU A 57 1.75 3.25 0.12
N LEU A 58 0.88 3.67 -0.81
CA LEU A 58 1.28 4.26 -2.08
C LEU A 58 2.03 5.58 -1.88
N ASP A 59 1.56 6.45 -0.98
CA ASP A 59 2.26 7.69 -0.62
C ASP A 59 3.68 7.41 -0.10
N ILE A 60 3.84 6.37 0.74
CA ILE A 60 5.17 5.94 1.24
C ILE A 60 6.04 5.43 0.09
N ALA A 61 5.49 4.57 -0.77
CA ALA A 61 6.22 3.99 -1.90
C ALA A 61 6.68 5.08 -2.89
N GLU A 62 5.81 6.05 -3.19
CA GLU A 62 6.13 7.20 -4.03
C GLU A 62 7.26 8.03 -3.44
N ARG A 63 7.24 8.29 -2.12
CA ARG A 63 8.29 9.05 -1.44
C ARG A 63 9.64 8.33 -1.37
N LEU A 64 9.61 7.00 -1.42
CA LEU A 64 10.79 6.16 -1.50
C LEU A 64 11.27 5.96 -2.95
N GLY A 65 10.45 6.28 -3.95
CA GLY A 65 10.76 6.08 -5.36
C GLY A 65 10.75 4.60 -5.77
N VAL A 66 9.90 3.80 -5.12
CA VAL A 66 9.82 2.34 -5.33
C VAL A 66 8.40 1.94 -5.73
N LEU A 67 8.27 0.77 -6.36
CA LEU A 67 6.97 0.20 -6.68
C LEU A 67 6.34 -0.43 -5.43
N LEU A 68 5.02 -0.30 -5.31
CA LEU A 68 4.22 -1.00 -4.32
C LEU A 68 3.58 -2.23 -4.97
N ASP A 69 3.69 -3.35 -4.28
CA ASP A 69 2.95 -4.58 -4.56
C ASP A 69 2.06 -4.93 -3.36
N LEU A 70 1.05 -5.79 -3.52
CA LEU A 70 0.18 -6.24 -2.44
C LEU A 70 0.29 -7.76 -2.30
N GLN A 71 0.60 -8.22 -1.08
CA GLN A 71 0.74 -9.62 -0.77
C GLN A 71 -0.07 -9.99 0.47
N LEU A 72 -0.69 -11.17 0.45
CA LEU A 72 -1.34 -11.75 1.61
C LEU A 72 -0.31 -12.53 2.43
N LEU A 73 -0.11 -12.13 3.67
CA LEU A 73 0.83 -12.77 4.61
C LEU A 73 0.14 -12.95 5.96
N ASP A 74 0.14 -14.19 6.47
CA ASP A 74 -0.52 -14.56 7.73
C ASP A 74 -2.03 -14.20 7.78
N GLY A 75 -2.70 -14.26 6.63
CA GLY A 75 -4.13 -13.94 6.50
C GLY A 75 -4.45 -12.44 6.39
N GLU A 76 -3.44 -11.59 6.35
CA GLU A 76 -3.57 -10.14 6.32
C GLU A 76 -2.95 -9.57 5.05
N GLU A 77 -3.47 -8.45 4.53
CA GLU A 77 -2.89 -7.77 3.37
C GLU A 77 -1.71 -6.87 3.79
N TRP A 78 -0.57 -7.06 3.13
CA TRP A 78 0.67 -6.29 3.30
C TRP A 78 1.07 -5.63 1.98
N GLY A 79 1.49 -4.38 2.07
CA GLY A 79 2.21 -3.73 0.99
C GLY A 79 3.65 -4.22 0.95
N THR A 80 4.12 -4.67 -0.21
CA THR A 80 5.51 -5.09 -0.39
C THR A 80 6.24 -4.07 -1.25
N LEU A 81 7.41 -3.65 -0.80
CA LEU A 81 8.26 -2.71 -1.53
C LEU A 81 9.73 -3.15 -1.45
N SER A 82 10.52 -2.81 -2.46
CA SER A 82 11.94 -3.16 -2.49
C SER A 82 12.80 -1.91 -2.30
N LEU A 83 13.55 -1.84 -1.20
CA LEU A 83 14.45 -0.74 -0.90
C LEU A 83 15.89 -1.25 -0.92
N ASN A 84 16.74 -0.67 -1.80
CA ASN A 84 18.12 -1.12 -2.02
C ASN A 84 18.23 -2.64 -2.30
N GLY A 85 17.28 -3.21 -3.03
CA GLY A 85 17.24 -4.64 -3.37
C GLY A 85 16.74 -5.55 -2.26
N ARG A 86 16.32 -5.03 -1.10
CA ARG A 86 15.72 -5.82 -0.02
C ARG A 86 14.20 -5.65 -0.01
N PRO A 87 13.42 -6.75 0.02
CA PRO A 87 11.99 -6.67 0.19
C PRO A 87 11.65 -6.24 1.62
N LEU A 88 10.72 -5.31 1.75
CA LEU A 88 10.14 -4.84 3.00
C LEU A 88 8.63 -5.00 2.90
N PHE A 89 8.02 -5.42 4.00
CA PHE A 89 6.58 -5.54 4.10
C PHE A 89 6.09 -4.41 5.01
N ILE A 90 5.20 -3.57 4.51
CA ILE A 90 4.61 -2.47 5.26
C ILE A 90 3.10 -2.60 5.27
N ARG A 91 2.50 -2.23 6.39
CA ARG A 91 1.05 -2.28 6.57
C ARG A 91 0.60 -1.16 7.49
N MET A 92 -0.47 -0.48 7.14
CA MET A 92 -1.00 0.59 7.98
C MET A 92 -1.97 0.01 9.02
N GLN A 93 -1.74 0.23 10.31
CA GLN A 93 -2.65 -0.16 11.39
C GLN A 93 -3.04 1.05 12.22
N SER A 94 -4.32 1.45 12.13
CA SER A 94 -4.88 2.64 12.77
C SER A 94 -4.11 3.92 12.41
N ALA A 95 -3.13 4.33 13.22
CA ALA A 95 -2.30 5.52 13.03
C ALA A 95 -0.78 5.20 12.99
N THR A 96 -0.42 3.92 12.85
CA THR A 96 0.98 3.47 12.81
C THR A 96 1.23 2.63 11.57
N VAL A 97 2.44 2.71 11.02
CA VAL A 97 2.85 1.81 9.93
C VAL A 97 3.62 0.65 10.55
N GLN A 98 3.09 -0.56 10.47
CA GLN A 98 3.84 -1.74 10.79
C GLN A 98 4.81 -2.07 9.66
N LEU A 99 6.10 -2.09 9.97
CA LEU A 99 7.14 -2.64 9.12
C LEU A 99 7.41 -4.07 9.54
N ARG A 100 7.51 -4.98 8.59
CA ARG A 100 8.04 -6.33 8.76
C ARG A 100 9.20 -6.55 7.81
N LEU A 101 10.28 -7.06 8.37
CA LEU A 101 11.51 -7.39 7.68
C LEU A 101 11.49 -8.85 7.18
N PRO A 102 12.32 -9.22 6.19
CA PRO A 102 12.41 -10.60 5.69
C PRO A 102 12.86 -11.63 6.74
N ASP A 103 13.55 -11.17 7.78
CA ASP A 103 13.98 -11.98 8.92
C ASP A 103 12.86 -12.26 9.92
N GLY A 104 11.64 -11.77 9.66
CA GLY A 104 10.46 -11.96 10.49
C GLY A 104 10.29 -10.94 11.61
N ARG A 105 11.22 -9.99 11.79
CA ARG A 105 11.07 -8.93 12.79
C ARG A 105 10.01 -7.94 12.34
N SER A 106 9.16 -7.51 13.28
CA SER A 106 8.17 -6.46 13.08
C SER A 106 8.46 -5.26 13.98
N LEU A 107 8.40 -4.07 13.40
CA LEU A 107 8.69 -2.81 14.06
C LEU A 107 7.56 -1.82 13.76
N PRO A 108 6.97 -1.17 14.77
CA PRO A 108 6.05 -0.06 14.54
C PRO A 108 6.86 1.17 14.10
N LEU A 109 6.43 1.80 13.02
CA LEU A 109 6.92 3.11 12.58
C LEU A 109 5.91 4.17 12.99
N ASP A 110 6.43 5.20 13.66
CA ASP A 110 5.63 6.33 14.09
C ASP A 110 5.34 7.25 12.90
N VAL A 111 4.06 7.57 12.70
CA VAL A 111 3.55 8.46 11.64
C VAL A 111 3.39 9.90 12.15
N GLN A 112 3.72 10.20 13.41
CA GLN A 112 3.63 11.56 13.97
C GLN A 112 4.49 12.58 13.23
N GLN A 113 5.52 12.15 12.49
CA GLN A 113 6.32 13.02 11.60
C GLN A 113 5.86 13.01 10.14
N GLY A 114 4.66 12.48 9.86
CA GLY A 114 4.12 12.32 8.51
C GLY A 114 4.82 11.23 7.70
N VAL A 115 4.41 11.09 6.44
CA VAL A 115 4.94 10.09 5.48
C VAL A 115 6.44 10.26 5.26
N ASP A 116 6.94 11.50 5.33
CA ASP A 116 8.36 11.84 5.25
C ASP A 116 9.20 11.18 6.36
N GLY A 117 8.70 11.23 7.60
CA GLY A 117 9.35 10.60 8.74
C GLY A 117 9.38 9.08 8.63
N VAL A 118 8.31 8.47 8.12
CA VAL A 118 8.23 7.02 7.86
C VAL A 118 9.26 6.61 6.81
N ALA A 119 9.35 7.35 5.69
CA ALA A 119 10.32 7.09 4.64
C ALA A 119 11.78 7.24 5.14
N ALA A 120 12.06 8.24 5.99
CA ALA A 120 13.38 8.42 6.60
C ALA A 120 13.76 7.26 7.53
N GLN A 121 12.84 6.82 8.40
CA GLN A 121 13.04 5.68 9.29
C GLN A 121 13.32 4.40 8.50
N LEU A 122 12.56 4.13 7.41
CA LEU A 122 12.78 2.98 6.55
C LEU A 122 14.19 2.95 5.94
N ARG A 123 14.67 4.09 5.44
CA ARG A 123 16.04 4.20 4.92
C ARG A 123 17.08 3.92 6.00
N GLN A 124 16.88 4.44 7.21
CA GLN A 124 17.79 4.22 8.33
C GLN A 124 17.83 2.75 8.76
N TYR A 125 16.69 2.06 8.85
CA TYR A 125 16.64 0.64 9.18
C TYR A 125 17.37 -0.23 8.15
N VAL A 126 17.14 0.02 6.85
CA VAL A 126 17.86 -0.72 5.80
C VAL A 126 19.36 -0.45 5.86
N ALA A 127 19.78 0.78 6.15
CA ALA A 127 21.19 1.12 6.31
C ALA A 127 21.86 0.39 7.50
N LEU A 128 21.15 0.24 8.63
CA LEU A 128 21.66 -0.47 9.81
C LEU A 128 21.80 -1.98 9.60
N ILE A 129 20.90 -2.59 8.80
CA ILE A 129 20.95 -4.04 8.50
C ILE A 129 22.02 -4.35 7.42
N ASN A 130 22.54 -3.34 6.72
CA ASN A 130 23.63 -3.47 5.75
C ASN A 130 25.04 -3.44 6.37
N GLN A 131 25.17 -3.28 7.70
CA GLN A 131 26.44 -3.41 8.43
C GLN A 131 26.57 -4.80 9.05
#